data_AF-A8HPF0-F1
#
_entry.id   AF-A8HPF0-F1
#
_cell.length_a   1.000
_cell.length_b   1.000
_cell.length_c   1.000
_cell.angle_alpha   90.00
_cell.angle_beta   90.00
_cell.angle_gamma   90.00
#
_symmetry.space_group_name_H-M   'P 1'
#
loop_
_entity.id
_entity.type
_entity.pdbx_description
1 polymer ?
#
loop_
_entity_poly.entity_id
_entity_poly.type
_entity_poly.pdbx_seq_one_letter_code
_entity_poly.pdbx_strand_id
1 'polypeptide(L)'
;MSSASAAAALTTVAAGMTITAPTPLPGKPTLVAGSFLLEYTSLESVLAALKMSSLAELEAVLAVSDKWPFPAHMDGWKQAHDAIRFEMDTLLTAIEKTKSLVEQGHGLQQWQVSALQLVTANFYHGVHKHHDHEEEIFFPFMASRVTVPQKMSADHRTLMALMDKALALVNALRPSHNGAIARPVLSDLHTTFSVLRLCMRQHLEEEEAVGLPLLRAAFSAKELTVPEKKILKGLKPADMAWFVRRLAMDQKMAMMQQHGIPFLVQRLVLLPAIRKDTRTYVHAYMQLVAGEVLPLKTSKQQKRGLASCFAA
;
A
#
# COMPACT_ATOMS: atom_id res chain seq x y z
N MET A 1 15.40 -30.67 -43.65
CA MET A 1 15.02 -29.31 -43.23
C MET A 1 13.95 -29.44 -42.18
N SER A 2 14.31 -29.14 -40.93
CA SER A 2 13.55 -29.40 -39.71
C SER A 2 12.76 -28.16 -39.31
N SER A 3 11.44 -28.27 -39.15
CA SER A 3 10.61 -27.25 -38.50
C SER A 3 9.93 -27.87 -37.28
N ALA A 4 10.60 -27.78 -36.13
CA ALA A 4 10.02 -28.12 -34.84
C ALA A 4 9.18 -26.93 -34.34
N SER A 5 7.87 -27.17 -34.22
CA SER A 5 6.90 -26.28 -33.60
C SER A 5 7.13 -26.28 -32.09
N ALA A 6 7.48 -25.12 -31.53
CA ALA A 6 7.58 -24.91 -30.10
C ALA A 6 6.18 -24.66 -29.53
N ALA A 7 5.55 -25.73 -29.00
CA ALA A 7 4.38 -25.61 -28.15
C ALA A 7 4.80 -24.97 -26.81
N ALA A 8 4.29 -23.77 -26.54
CA ALA A 8 4.45 -23.14 -25.24
C ALA A 8 3.69 -23.96 -24.19
N ALA A 9 4.42 -24.52 -23.23
CA ALA A 9 3.84 -25.19 -22.08
C ALA A 9 3.07 -24.17 -21.23
N LEU A 10 1.74 -24.34 -21.14
CA LEU A 10 0.94 -23.71 -20.10
C LEU A 10 1.33 -24.35 -18.77
N THR A 11 2.06 -23.62 -17.94
CA THR A 11 2.32 -23.99 -16.55
C THR A 11 0.98 -23.99 -15.81
N THR A 12 0.48 -25.18 -15.49
CA THR A 12 -0.70 -25.38 -14.64
C THR A 12 -0.31 -24.99 -13.22
N VAL A 13 -0.68 -23.78 -12.80
CA VAL A 13 -0.54 -23.36 -11.40
C VAL A 13 -1.50 -24.22 -10.57
N ALA A 14 -0.96 -24.95 -9.60
CA ALA A 14 -1.67 -25.95 -8.82
C ALA A 14 -3.00 -25.40 -8.24
N ALA A 15 -4.11 -25.97 -8.69
CA ALA A 15 -5.42 -25.83 -8.07
C ALA A 15 -5.38 -26.57 -6.73
N GLY A 16 -5.42 -25.87 -5.60
CA GLY A 16 -5.41 -26.52 -4.29
C GLY A 16 -5.45 -25.62 -3.06
N MET A 17 -5.16 -24.32 -3.16
CA MET A 17 -5.41 -23.41 -2.03
C MET A 17 -6.87 -22.97 -2.03
N THR A 18 -7.72 -23.75 -1.37
CA THR A 18 -9.02 -23.26 -0.90
C THR A 18 -8.75 -22.26 0.22
N ILE A 19 -8.61 -20.97 -0.12
CA ILE A 19 -8.52 -19.90 0.86
C ILE A 19 -9.93 -19.69 1.44
N THR A 20 -10.35 -20.53 2.38
CA THR A 20 -11.48 -20.21 3.26
C THR A 20 -10.97 -19.22 4.29
N ALA A 21 -10.93 -17.93 3.93
CA ALA A 21 -10.79 -16.89 4.93
C ALA A 21 -12.03 -16.97 5.83
N PRO A 22 -11.91 -17.24 7.14
CA PRO A 22 -13.04 -17.06 8.04
C PRO A 22 -13.39 -15.59 7.96
N THR A 23 -14.57 -15.23 7.45
CA THR A 23 -15.00 -13.83 7.40
C THR A 23 -15.38 -13.44 8.83
N PRO A 24 -14.56 -12.69 9.59
CA PRO A 24 -15.06 -12.08 10.80
C PRO A 24 -16.06 -11.03 10.31
N LEU A 25 -17.29 -11.05 10.80
CA LEU A 25 -18.20 -9.95 10.52
C LEU A 25 -17.54 -8.67 11.04
N PRO A 26 -17.46 -7.60 10.24
CA PRO A 26 -16.83 -6.36 10.68
C PRO A 26 -17.52 -5.89 11.95
N GLY A 27 -16.73 -5.65 13.00
CA GLY A 27 -17.23 -5.02 14.22
C GLY A 27 -17.73 -3.60 13.92
N LYS A 28 -18.43 -2.98 14.87
CA LYS A 28 -18.74 -1.55 14.76
C LYS A 28 -17.42 -0.78 14.67
N PRO A 29 -17.16 0.01 13.60
CA PRO A 29 -15.90 0.72 13.45
C PRO A 29 -15.64 1.59 14.68
N THR A 30 -14.48 1.42 15.29
CA THR A 30 -14.08 2.16 16.51
C THR A 30 -12.89 3.05 16.19
N LEU A 31 -13.00 4.33 16.51
CA LEU A 31 -11.91 5.29 16.34
C LEU A 31 -11.05 5.32 17.61
N VAL A 32 -9.75 5.06 17.47
CA VAL A 32 -8.77 5.14 18.56
C VAL A 32 -7.83 6.32 18.30
N ALA A 33 -7.61 7.15 19.32
CA ALA A 33 -6.74 8.33 19.26
C ALA A 33 -7.02 9.24 18.03
N GLY A 34 -8.31 9.36 17.67
CA GLY A 34 -8.78 10.19 16.56
C GLY A 34 -8.28 9.79 15.17
N SER A 35 -7.61 8.65 15.00
CA SER A 35 -6.88 8.36 13.75
C SER A 35 -6.77 6.89 13.33
N PHE A 36 -6.96 5.93 14.24
CA PHE A 36 -6.99 4.51 13.92
C PHE A 36 -8.43 4.04 13.87
N LEU A 37 -8.85 3.53 12.71
CA LEU A 37 -10.16 2.91 12.56
C LEU A 37 -10.00 1.40 12.71
N LEU A 38 -10.58 0.86 13.77
CA LEU A 38 -10.66 -0.59 13.98
C LEU A 38 -11.90 -1.12 13.24
N GLU A 39 -11.71 -1.64 12.04
CA GLU A 39 -12.73 -2.26 11.20
C GLU A 39 -12.80 -3.78 11.44
N TYR A 40 -11.67 -4.42 11.75
CA TYR A 40 -11.53 -5.88 11.77
C TYR A 40 -11.16 -6.46 13.13
N THR A 41 -10.51 -5.67 13.98
CA THR A 41 -10.01 -6.06 15.30
C THR A 41 -10.84 -5.36 16.36
N SER A 42 -11.54 -6.11 17.20
CA SER A 42 -12.30 -5.53 18.31
C SER A 42 -11.35 -4.79 19.29
N LEU A 43 -11.81 -3.68 19.87
CA LEU A 43 -11.06 -2.96 20.90
C LEU A 43 -10.68 -3.87 22.08
N GLU A 44 -11.56 -4.79 22.48
CA GLU A 44 -11.32 -5.74 23.57
C GLU A 44 -10.11 -6.64 23.27
N SER A 45 -10.01 -7.14 22.03
CA SER A 45 -8.86 -7.93 21.58
C SER A 45 -7.56 -7.12 21.59
N VAL A 46 -7.62 -5.84 21.17
CA VAL A 46 -6.47 -4.94 21.21
C VAL A 46 -5.99 -4.70 22.64
N LEU A 47 -6.91 -4.33 23.54
CA LEU A 47 -6.60 -4.09 24.95
C LEU A 47 -6.04 -5.34 25.63
N ALA A 48 -6.63 -6.52 25.35
CA ALA A 48 -6.13 -7.79 25.87
C ALA A 48 -4.71 -8.10 25.36
N ALA A 49 -4.43 -7.90 24.07
CA ALA A 49 -3.10 -8.12 23.50
C ALA A 49 -2.04 -7.19 24.11
N LEU A 50 -2.42 -5.96 24.44
CA LEU A 50 -1.56 -4.95 25.05
C LEU A 50 -1.49 -5.03 26.57
N LYS A 51 -2.28 -5.90 27.20
CA LYS A 51 -2.49 -5.95 28.66
C LYS A 51 -2.93 -4.61 29.25
N MET A 52 -3.72 -3.86 28.49
CA MET A 52 -4.29 -2.59 28.88
C MET A 52 -5.71 -2.77 29.42
N SER A 53 -6.09 -1.92 30.35
CA SER A 53 -7.38 -2.00 31.05
C SER A 53 -8.48 -1.17 30.38
N SER A 54 -8.11 -0.20 29.56
CA SER A 54 -9.05 0.78 29.01
C SER A 54 -8.56 1.43 27.72
N LEU A 55 -9.50 1.99 26.95
CA LEU A 55 -9.20 2.83 25.78
C LEU A 55 -8.34 4.05 26.14
N ALA A 56 -8.58 4.67 27.29
CA ALA A 56 -7.83 5.85 27.73
C ALA A 56 -6.34 5.56 27.92
N GLU A 57 -5.98 4.36 28.38
CA GLU A 57 -4.60 3.90 28.51
C GLU A 57 -3.92 3.77 27.13
N LEU A 58 -4.63 3.17 26.17
CA LEU A 58 -4.17 3.06 24.78
C LEU A 58 -4.00 4.43 24.13
N GLU A 59 -4.97 5.33 24.30
CA GLU A 59 -4.90 6.69 23.79
C GLU A 59 -3.74 7.48 24.39
N ALA A 60 -3.44 7.30 25.69
CA ALA A 60 -2.30 7.93 26.33
C ALA A 60 -0.95 7.49 25.73
N VAL A 61 -0.81 6.23 25.32
CA VAL A 61 0.40 5.72 24.65
C VAL A 61 0.54 6.29 23.23
N LEU A 62 -0.57 6.46 22.52
CA LEU A 62 -0.60 6.97 21.15
C LEU A 62 -0.55 8.51 21.08
N ALA A 63 -0.81 9.20 22.19
CA ALA A 63 -0.78 10.65 22.28
C ALA A 63 0.63 11.24 22.09
N VAL A 64 0.67 12.56 21.87
CA VAL A 64 1.91 13.34 21.89
C VAL A 64 2.47 13.35 23.31
N SER A 65 3.77 13.15 23.44
CA SER A 65 4.51 13.16 24.72
C SER A 65 5.96 13.60 24.51
N ASP A 66 6.73 13.75 25.58
CA ASP A 66 8.17 14.05 25.49
C ASP A 66 8.95 12.97 24.74
N LYS A 67 8.51 11.70 24.81
CA LYS A 67 9.11 10.58 24.07
C LYS A 67 8.68 10.58 22.60
N TRP A 68 7.51 11.11 22.30
CA TRP A 68 6.89 11.11 20.98
C TRP A 68 6.28 12.48 20.67
N PRO A 69 7.07 13.40 20.09
CA PRO A 69 6.65 14.79 19.91
C PRO A 69 5.63 15.00 18.78
N PHE A 70 5.12 13.92 18.18
CA PHE A 70 4.13 13.92 17.11
C PHE A 70 3.08 12.84 17.37
N PRO A 71 1.84 13.05 16.87
CA PRO A 71 0.76 12.10 17.03
C PRO A 71 1.05 10.82 16.24
N ALA A 72 0.54 9.68 16.71
CA ALA A 72 0.85 8.36 16.13
C ALA A 72 0.48 8.20 14.64
N HIS A 73 -0.51 8.96 14.13
CA HIS A 73 -0.85 8.93 12.70
C HIS A 73 0.23 9.56 11.79
N MET A 74 1.19 10.27 12.39
CA MET A 74 2.37 10.81 11.70
C MET A 74 3.58 9.87 11.78
N ASP A 75 3.48 8.73 12.46
CA ASP A 75 4.57 7.78 12.54
C ASP A 75 4.86 7.19 11.15
N GLY A 76 6.14 7.07 10.78
CA GLY A 76 6.54 6.63 9.43
C GLY A 76 5.98 5.27 9.05
N TRP A 77 5.83 4.37 10.03
CA TRP A 77 5.21 3.06 9.86
C TRP A 77 3.74 3.18 9.41
N LYS A 78 2.93 3.95 10.14
CA LYS A 78 1.53 4.24 9.79
C LYS A 78 1.38 4.92 8.43
N GLN A 79 2.27 5.87 8.13
CA GLN A 79 2.26 6.54 6.82
C GLN A 79 2.54 5.56 5.66
N ALA A 80 3.41 4.57 5.86
CA ALA A 80 3.63 3.49 4.89
C ALA A 80 2.33 2.72 4.63
N HIS A 81 1.64 2.32 5.69
CA HIS A 81 0.41 1.55 5.61
C HIS A 81 -0.68 2.31 4.87
N ASP A 82 -0.77 3.61 5.10
CA ASP A 82 -1.74 4.42 4.39
C ASP A 82 -1.41 4.61 2.91
N ALA A 83 -0.13 4.58 2.52
CA ALA A 83 0.25 4.54 1.10
C ALA A 83 -0.20 3.22 0.46
N ILE A 84 -0.06 2.09 1.17
CA ILE A 84 -0.53 0.78 0.74
C ILE A 84 -2.05 0.77 0.58
N ARG A 85 -2.80 1.25 1.59
CA ARG A 85 -4.27 1.37 1.52
C ARG A 85 -4.72 2.20 0.32
N PHE A 86 -4.09 3.36 0.12
CA PHE A 86 -4.38 4.24 -1.02
C PHE A 86 -4.19 3.51 -2.36
N GLU A 87 -3.08 2.80 -2.55
CA GLU A 87 -2.83 2.08 -3.80
C GLU A 87 -3.76 0.88 -3.98
N MET A 88 -4.07 0.13 -2.91
CA MET A 88 -5.03 -0.97 -2.99
C MET A 88 -6.42 -0.51 -3.43
N ASP A 89 -6.94 0.55 -2.80
CA ASP A 89 -8.27 1.08 -3.15
C ASP A 89 -8.30 1.60 -4.60
N THR A 90 -7.24 2.30 -5.01
CA THR A 90 -7.13 2.83 -6.37
C THR A 90 -6.97 1.71 -7.41
N LEU A 91 -6.15 0.69 -7.12
CA LEU A 91 -5.91 -0.43 -8.02
C LEU A 91 -7.14 -1.33 -8.15
N LEU A 92 -7.88 -1.60 -7.06
CA LEU A 92 -9.13 -2.34 -7.12
C LEU A 92 -10.16 -1.61 -8.00
N THR A 93 -10.33 -0.30 -7.81
CA THR A 93 -11.21 0.53 -8.64
C THR A 93 -10.82 0.45 -10.13
N ALA A 94 -9.52 0.51 -10.43
CA ALA A 94 -9.00 0.38 -11.80
C ALA A 94 -9.27 -1.00 -12.41
N ILE A 95 -9.12 -2.08 -11.63
CA ILE A 95 -9.44 -3.45 -12.03
C ILE A 95 -10.95 -3.58 -12.32
N GLU A 96 -11.80 -3.07 -11.42
CA GLU A 96 -13.26 -3.08 -11.57
C GLU A 96 -13.72 -2.33 -12.82
N LYS A 97 -13.18 -1.13 -13.05
CA LYS A 97 -13.48 -0.35 -14.25
C LYS A 97 -13.08 -1.09 -15.52
N THR A 98 -11.88 -1.67 -15.54
CA THR A 98 -11.37 -2.43 -16.70
C THR A 98 -12.23 -3.66 -16.95
N LYS A 99 -12.58 -4.41 -15.90
CA LYS A 99 -13.48 -5.56 -15.96
C LYS A 99 -14.84 -5.18 -16.53
N SER A 100 -15.45 -4.10 -16.03
CA SER A 100 -16.75 -3.61 -16.49
C SER A 100 -16.77 -3.27 -17.98
N LEU A 101 -15.72 -2.61 -18.49
CA LEU A 101 -15.60 -2.30 -19.92
C LEU A 101 -15.57 -3.57 -20.78
N VAL A 102 -14.84 -4.60 -20.35
CA VAL A 102 -14.77 -5.89 -21.06
C VAL A 102 -16.10 -6.65 -21.01
N GLU A 103 -16.83 -6.55 -19.90
CA GLU A 103 -18.18 -7.11 -19.77
C GLU A 103 -19.18 -6.43 -20.71
N GLN A 104 -19.02 -5.11 -20.94
CA GLN A 104 -19.79 -4.34 -21.92
C GLN A 104 -19.40 -4.61 -23.38
N GLY A 105 -18.43 -5.49 -23.62
CA GLY A 105 -18.02 -5.91 -24.96
C GLY A 105 -16.86 -5.10 -25.56
N HIS A 106 -16.27 -4.17 -24.80
CA HIS A 106 -15.05 -3.50 -25.24
C HIS A 106 -13.85 -4.45 -25.19
N GLY A 107 -13.00 -4.44 -26.22
CA GLY A 107 -11.70 -5.11 -26.18
C GLY A 107 -10.72 -4.37 -25.27
N LEU A 108 -9.76 -5.09 -24.67
CA LEU A 108 -8.69 -4.45 -23.92
C LEU A 108 -7.79 -3.65 -24.86
N GLN A 109 -7.57 -2.38 -24.55
CA GLN A 109 -6.67 -1.53 -25.34
C GLN A 109 -5.23 -1.65 -24.84
N GLN A 110 -4.25 -1.40 -25.71
CA GLN A 110 -2.82 -1.46 -25.38
C GLN A 110 -2.48 -0.60 -24.16
N TRP A 111 -3.02 0.62 -24.10
CA TRP A 111 -2.75 1.52 -22.98
C TRP A 111 -3.30 0.99 -21.65
N GLN A 112 -4.44 0.29 -21.66
CA GLN A 112 -5.04 -0.29 -20.43
C GLN A 112 -4.15 -1.40 -19.89
N VAL A 113 -3.69 -2.30 -20.77
CA VAL A 113 -2.80 -3.40 -20.38
C VAL A 113 -1.48 -2.86 -19.85
N SER A 114 -0.86 -1.92 -20.57
CA SER A 114 0.41 -1.32 -20.13
C SER A 114 0.25 -0.54 -18.81
N ALA A 115 -0.84 0.20 -18.64
CA ALA A 115 -1.12 0.93 -17.41
C ALA A 115 -1.32 -0.01 -16.23
N LEU A 116 -2.14 -1.08 -16.37
CA LEU A 116 -2.35 -2.09 -15.32
C LEU A 116 -1.03 -2.75 -14.91
N GLN A 117 -0.24 -3.21 -15.90
CA GLN A 117 1.07 -3.82 -15.64
C GLN A 117 2.00 -2.86 -14.91
N LEU A 118 2.06 -1.60 -15.34
CA LEU A 118 2.91 -0.57 -14.73
C LEU A 118 2.53 -0.32 -13.26
N VAL A 119 1.25 -0.09 -12.98
CA VAL A 119 0.82 0.25 -11.61
C VAL A 119 0.84 -0.96 -10.68
N THR A 120 0.50 -2.16 -11.17
CA THR A 120 0.60 -3.40 -10.37
C THR A 120 2.05 -3.74 -10.05
N ALA A 121 2.99 -3.57 -10.98
CA ALA A 121 4.40 -3.78 -10.70
C ALA A 121 4.96 -2.77 -9.68
N ASN A 122 4.51 -1.51 -9.75
CA ASN A 122 4.91 -0.49 -8.78
C ASN A 122 4.37 -0.79 -7.37
N PHE A 123 3.08 -1.16 -7.26
CA PHE A 123 2.47 -1.59 -6.00
C PHE A 123 3.19 -2.81 -5.43
N TYR A 124 3.46 -3.80 -6.28
CA TYR A 124 4.20 -4.99 -5.89
C TYR A 124 5.56 -4.66 -5.27
N HIS A 125 6.36 -3.83 -5.96
CA HIS A 125 7.66 -3.39 -5.45
C HIS A 125 7.55 -2.63 -4.13
N GLY A 126 6.59 -1.70 -4.02
CA GLY A 126 6.39 -0.90 -2.81
C GLY A 126 6.05 -1.72 -1.58
N VAL A 127 5.12 -2.67 -1.71
CA VAL A 127 4.68 -3.52 -0.60
C VAL A 127 5.75 -4.53 -0.20
N HIS A 128 6.42 -5.21 -1.16
CA HIS A 128 7.55 -6.09 -0.84
C HIS A 128 8.61 -5.35 -0.04
N LYS A 129 9.01 -4.18 -0.53
CA LYS A 129 10.02 -3.38 0.13
C LYS A 129 9.61 -2.94 1.54
N HIS A 130 8.33 -2.63 1.75
CA HIS A 130 7.81 -2.30 3.07
C HIS A 130 7.92 -3.48 4.04
N HIS A 131 7.42 -4.66 3.67
CA HIS A 131 7.49 -5.86 4.53
C HIS A 131 8.94 -6.34 4.73
N ASP A 132 9.81 -6.22 3.73
CA ASP A 132 11.24 -6.50 3.89
C ASP A 132 11.87 -5.61 4.99
N HIS A 133 11.48 -4.33 5.06
CA HIS A 133 11.94 -3.45 6.15
C HIS A 133 11.38 -3.87 7.51
N GLU A 134 10.17 -4.39 7.57
CA GLU A 134 9.58 -4.90 8.82
C GLU A 134 10.36 -6.10 9.33
N GLU A 135 10.54 -7.11 8.47
CA GLU A 135 11.21 -8.37 8.81
C GLU A 135 12.70 -8.18 9.12
N GLU A 136 13.41 -7.37 8.34
CA GLU A 136 14.87 -7.26 8.44
C GLU A 136 15.35 -6.15 9.38
N ILE A 137 14.47 -5.21 9.75
CA ILE A 137 14.85 -4.00 10.47
C ILE A 137 13.92 -3.71 11.65
N PHE A 138 12.63 -3.52 11.41
CA PHE A 138 11.70 -3.00 12.42
C PHE A 138 11.34 -4.05 13.48
N PHE A 139 10.91 -5.25 13.09
CA PHE A 139 10.58 -6.32 14.04
C PHE A 139 11.78 -6.76 14.88
N PRO A 140 12.99 -6.96 14.32
CA PRO A 140 14.18 -7.22 15.14
C PRO A 140 14.50 -6.08 16.13
N PHE A 141 14.33 -4.82 15.71
CA PHE A 141 14.51 -3.67 16.59
C PHE A 141 13.51 -3.68 17.74
N MET A 142 12.22 -3.91 17.46
CA MET A 142 11.18 -4.04 18.49
C MET A 142 11.42 -5.21 19.43
N ALA A 143 11.80 -6.37 18.88
CA ALA A 143 12.08 -7.60 19.63
C ALA A 143 13.19 -7.45 20.68
N SER A 144 14.01 -6.40 20.58
CA SER A 144 15.01 -6.07 21.60
C SER A 144 14.42 -5.64 22.95
N ARG A 145 13.12 -5.24 23.00
CA ARG A 145 12.45 -4.77 24.23
C ARG A 145 11.04 -5.29 24.43
N VAL A 146 10.34 -5.68 23.37
CA VAL A 146 8.96 -6.18 23.45
C VAL A 146 8.82 -7.51 22.74
N THR A 147 7.86 -8.33 23.16
CA THR A 147 7.47 -9.53 22.40
C THR A 147 6.62 -9.09 21.22
N VAL A 148 7.18 -9.15 20.00
CA VAL A 148 6.43 -8.88 18.77
C VAL A 148 5.44 -10.03 18.53
N PRO A 149 4.13 -9.76 18.34
CA PRO A 149 3.16 -10.79 18.01
C PRO A 149 3.56 -11.58 16.76
N GLN A 150 3.66 -12.90 16.87
CA GLN A 150 4.09 -13.76 15.75
C GLN A 150 3.22 -13.61 14.50
N LYS A 151 1.93 -13.29 14.68
CA LYS A 151 0.97 -13.13 13.59
C LYS A 151 1.36 -12.01 12.61
N MET A 152 1.97 -10.92 13.09
CA MET A 152 2.40 -9.80 12.23
C MET A 152 3.31 -10.31 11.10
N SER A 153 4.33 -11.09 11.43
CA SER A 153 5.23 -11.71 10.44
C SER A 153 4.58 -12.88 9.68
N ALA A 154 3.79 -13.71 10.37
CA ALA A 154 3.22 -14.91 9.76
C ALA A 154 2.28 -14.62 8.58
N ASP A 155 1.53 -13.52 8.65
CA ASP A 155 0.57 -13.12 7.61
C ASP A 155 1.26 -12.68 6.31
N HIS A 156 2.51 -12.17 6.37
CA HIS A 156 3.26 -11.70 5.21
C HIS A 156 3.36 -12.76 4.10
N ARG A 157 3.58 -14.04 4.47
CA ARG A 157 3.67 -15.13 3.48
C ARG A 157 2.42 -15.25 2.63
N THR A 158 1.24 -15.18 3.26
CA THR A 158 -0.04 -15.28 2.56
C THR A 158 -0.27 -14.06 1.66
N LEU A 159 0.08 -12.87 2.16
CA LEU A 159 -0.03 -11.61 1.41
C LEU A 159 0.87 -11.62 0.17
N MET A 160 2.12 -12.06 0.29
CA MET A 160 3.06 -12.14 -0.84
C MET A 160 2.57 -13.14 -1.89
N ALA A 161 2.04 -14.30 -1.49
CA ALA A 161 1.49 -15.27 -2.43
C ALA A 161 0.28 -14.73 -3.22
N LEU A 162 -0.60 -13.94 -2.57
CA LEU A 162 -1.71 -13.28 -3.23
C LEU A 162 -1.23 -12.19 -4.21
N MET A 163 -0.18 -11.46 -3.84
CA MET A 163 0.44 -10.47 -4.71
C MET A 163 1.11 -11.09 -5.93
N ASP A 164 1.85 -12.19 -5.77
CA ASP A 164 2.45 -12.96 -6.86
C ASP A 164 1.39 -13.39 -7.87
N LYS A 165 0.27 -13.93 -7.36
CA LYS A 165 -0.86 -14.34 -8.19
C LYS A 165 -1.47 -13.16 -8.94
N ALA A 166 -1.71 -12.03 -8.26
CA ALA A 166 -2.26 -10.83 -8.90
C ALA A 166 -1.33 -10.28 -9.99
N LEU A 167 -0.02 -10.23 -9.72
CA LEU A 167 0.99 -9.80 -10.69
C LEU A 167 1.03 -10.74 -11.91
N ALA A 168 1.00 -12.06 -11.69
CA ALA A 168 0.96 -13.04 -12.77
C ALA A 168 -0.29 -12.88 -13.66
N LEU A 169 -1.47 -12.66 -13.07
CA LEU A 169 -2.72 -12.43 -13.80
C LEU A 169 -2.67 -11.16 -14.65
N VAL A 170 -2.16 -10.05 -14.09
CA VAL A 170 -1.97 -8.79 -14.85
C VAL A 170 -0.96 -8.97 -15.98
N ASN A 171 0.13 -9.68 -15.72
CA ASN A 171 1.15 -10.00 -16.72
C ASN A 171 0.68 -11.00 -17.78
N ALA A 172 -0.44 -11.69 -17.57
CA ALA A 172 -1.07 -12.55 -18.59
C ALA A 172 -1.95 -11.74 -19.57
N LEU A 173 -2.40 -10.53 -19.23
CA LEU A 173 -3.24 -9.72 -20.10
C LEU A 173 -2.49 -9.28 -21.37
N ARG A 174 -3.20 -9.25 -22.51
CA ARG A 174 -2.67 -8.77 -23.80
C ARG A 174 -3.67 -7.82 -24.46
N PRO A 175 -3.21 -6.81 -25.24
CA PRO A 175 -4.08 -5.89 -25.98
C PRO A 175 -4.99 -6.57 -27.01
N SER A 176 -4.60 -7.76 -27.49
CA SER A 176 -5.41 -8.51 -28.47
C SER A 176 -6.42 -9.45 -27.81
N HIS A 177 -6.46 -9.54 -26.48
CA HIS A 177 -7.44 -10.38 -25.80
C HIS A 177 -8.85 -9.84 -26.03
N ASN A 178 -9.67 -10.63 -26.72
CA ASN A 178 -11.10 -10.37 -26.82
C ASN A 178 -11.80 -10.68 -25.48
N GLY A 179 -13.09 -10.34 -25.39
CA GLY A 179 -13.86 -10.56 -24.16
C GLY A 179 -13.85 -12.01 -23.66
N ALA A 180 -13.81 -13.01 -24.54
CA ALA A 180 -13.81 -14.41 -24.12
C ALA A 180 -12.52 -14.80 -23.36
N ILE A 181 -11.37 -14.23 -23.74
CA ILE A 181 -10.08 -14.48 -23.07
C ILE A 181 -9.89 -13.54 -21.88
N ALA A 182 -10.22 -12.26 -22.03
CA ALA A 182 -9.97 -11.25 -21.00
C ALA A 182 -10.88 -11.39 -19.77
N ARG A 183 -12.17 -11.76 -19.95
CA ARG A 183 -13.14 -11.87 -18.85
C ARG A 183 -12.72 -12.81 -17.72
N PRO A 184 -12.34 -14.08 -17.96
CA PRO A 184 -11.95 -14.97 -16.87
C PRO A 184 -10.70 -14.45 -16.13
N VAL A 185 -9.69 -13.94 -16.85
CA VAL A 185 -8.48 -13.38 -16.24
C VAL A 185 -8.79 -12.16 -15.36
N LEU A 186 -9.63 -11.24 -15.84
CA LEU A 186 -10.05 -10.06 -15.06
C LEU A 186 -10.94 -10.41 -13.87
N SER A 187 -11.77 -11.45 -14.00
CA SER A 187 -12.58 -11.97 -12.88
C SER A 187 -11.69 -12.56 -11.78
N ASP A 188 -10.72 -13.40 -12.17
CA ASP A 188 -9.77 -14.00 -11.23
C ASP A 188 -8.87 -12.94 -10.58
N LEU A 189 -8.46 -11.93 -11.36
CA LEU A 189 -7.70 -10.79 -10.85
C LEU A 189 -8.51 -10.00 -9.83
N HIS A 190 -9.77 -9.67 -10.14
CA HIS A 190 -10.66 -8.95 -9.23
C HIS A 190 -10.87 -9.72 -7.92
N THR A 191 -11.17 -11.01 -8.00
CA THR A 191 -11.35 -11.86 -6.81
C THR A 191 -10.06 -11.95 -5.99
N THR A 192 -8.94 -12.25 -6.64
CA THR A 192 -7.62 -12.35 -5.98
C THR A 192 -7.25 -11.04 -5.29
N PHE A 193 -7.42 -9.91 -5.97
CA PHE A 193 -7.08 -8.59 -5.44
C PHE A 193 -8.05 -8.15 -4.34
N SER A 194 -9.33 -8.52 -4.41
CA SER A 194 -10.30 -8.27 -3.34
C SER A 194 -9.94 -9.02 -2.05
N VAL A 195 -9.52 -10.28 -2.17
CA VAL A 195 -9.02 -11.08 -1.03
C VAL A 195 -7.72 -10.49 -0.49
N LEU A 196 -6.76 -10.15 -1.36
CA LEU A 196 -5.52 -9.47 -0.97
C LEU A 196 -5.83 -8.19 -0.18
N ARG A 197 -6.72 -7.33 -0.69
CA ARG A 197 -7.10 -6.08 -0.03
C ARG A 197 -7.69 -6.34 1.36
N LEU A 198 -8.59 -7.30 1.49
CA LEU A 198 -9.19 -7.64 2.78
C LEU A 198 -8.12 -8.10 3.78
N CYS A 199 -7.30 -9.09 3.41
CA CYS A 199 -6.25 -9.62 4.27
C CYS A 199 -5.21 -8.56 4.64
N MET A 200 -4.77 -7.75 3.67
CA MET A 200 -3.80 -6.68 3.91
C MET A 200 -4.37 -5.64 4.87
N ARG A 201 -5.64 -5.21 4.72
CA ARG A 201 -6.23 -4.25 5.65
C ARG A 201 -6.30 -4.78 7.07
N GLN A 202 -6.68 -6.05 7.25
CA GLN A 202 -6.68 -6.71 8.56
C GLN A 202 -5.28 -6.73 9.17
N HIS A 203 -4.28 -7.12 8.38
CA HIS A 203 -2.89 -7.18 8.79
C HIS A 203 -2.35 -5.80 9.21
N LEU A 204 -2.47 -4.78 8.35
CA LEU A 204 -2.03 -3.42 8.65
C LEU A 204 -2.75 -2.82 9.86
N GLU A 205 -4.04 -3.14 10.05
CA GLU A 205 -4.78 -2.70 11.24
C GLU A 205 -4.25 -3.35 12.52
N GLU A 206 -3.91 -4.64 12.52
CA GLU A 206 -3.33 -5.31 13.68
C GLU A 206 -1.96 -4.73 14.05
N GLU A 207 -1.10 -4.49 13.07
CA GLU A 207 0.20 -3.83 13.29
C GLU A 207 0.05 -2.43 13.89
N GLU A 208 -0.93 -1.66 13.43
CA GLU A 208 -1.20 -0.33 13.95
C GLU A 208 -1.88 -0.35 15.32
N ALA A 209 -2.80 -1.28 15.55
CA ALA A 209 -3.58 -1.36 16.77
C ALA A 209 -2.79 -2.00 17.92
N VAL A 210 -1.83 -2.88 17.62
CA VAL A 210 -1.04 -3.61 18.61
C VAL A 210 0.45 -3.26 18.50
N GLY A 211 1.03 -3.36 17.30
CA GLY A 211 2.46 -3.15 17.09
C GLY A 211 2.91 -1.72 17.39
N LEU A 212 2.15 -0.73 16.91
CA LEU A 212 2.49 0.68 17.11
C LEU A 212 2.41 1.12 18.59
N PRO A 213 1.37 0.77 19.38
CA PRO A 213 1.39 0.99 20.83
C PRO A 213 2.57 0.31 21.53
N LEU A 214 2.91 -0.94 21.19
CA LEU A 214 4.06 -1.63 21.76
C LEU A 214 5.37 -0.88 21.46
N LEU A 215 5.53 -0.41 20.23
CA LEU A 215 6.68 0.40 19.81
C LEU A 215 6.75 1.70 20.64
N ARG A 216 5.64 2.44 20.73
CA ARG A 216 5.62 3.74 21.43
C ARG A 216 5.79 3.61 22.93
N ALA A 217 5.30 2.52 23.53
CA ALA A 217 5.49 2.24 24.95
C ALA A 217 6.96 1.93 25.29
N ALA A 218 7.67 1.23 24.41
CA ALA A 218 9.01 0.72 24.69
C ALA A 218 10.18 1.58 24.16
N PHE A 219 9.91 2.47 23.21
CA PHE A 219 10.91 3.29 22.54
C PHE A 219 10.49 4.76 22.50
N SER A 220 11.46 5.65 22.28
CA SER A 220 11.24 7.06 21.95
C SER A 220 11.40 7.31 20.44
N ALA A 221 10.82 8.40 19.94
CA ALA A 221 11.00 8.85 18.56
C ALA A 221 12.49 9.02 18.19
N LYS A 222 13.32 9.46 19.15
CA LYS A 222 14.78 9.59 18.95
C LYS A 222 15.44 8.25 18.68
N GLU A 223 15.07 7.21 19.43
CA GLU A 223 15.59 5.85 19.23
C GLU A 223 15.13 5.27 17.90
N LEU A 224 13.89 5.56 17.49
CA LEU A 224 13.35 5.11 16.21
C LEU A 224 14.13 5.65 15.00
N THR A 225 14.83 6.79 15.15
CA THR A 225 15.67 7.31 14.07
C THR A 225 16.78 6.34 13.63
N VAL A 226 17.16 5.37 14.47
CA VAL A 226 18.18 4.35 14.13
C VAL A 226 17.70 3.40 13.03
N PRO A 227 16.62 2.62 13.22
CA PRO A 227 16.07 1.79 12.14
C PRO A 227 15.59 2.63 10.95
N GLU A 228 14.99 3.81 11.17
CA GLU A 228 14.56 4.69 10.07
C GLU A 228 15.72 5.13 9.18
N LYS A 229 16.87 5.52 9.74
CA LYS A 229 18.06 5.87 8.95
C LYS A 229 18.58 4.69 8.14
N LYS A 230 18.52 3.46 8.68
CA LYS A 230 18.89 2.24 7.94
C LYS A 230 17.99 2.07 6.71
N ILE A 231 16.68 2.26 6.87
CA ILE A 231 15.70 2.21 5.78
C ILE A 231 15.96 3.30 4.76
N LEU A 232 16.03 4.57 5.20
CA LEU A 232 16.23 5.73 4.33
C LEU A 232 17.49 5.60 3.47
N LYS A 233 18.56 4.98 3.98
CA LYS A 233 19.78 4.71 3.21
C LYS A 233 19.56 3.73 2.05
N GLY A 234 18.62 2.79 2.19
CA GLY A 234 18.24 1.82 1.16
C GLY A 234 17.13 2.31 0.22
N LEU A 235 16.49 3.44 0.51
CA LEU A 235 15.42 3.99 -0.32
C LEU A 235 15.97 4.78 -1.51
N LYS A 236 15.44 4.47 -2.71
CA LYS A 236 15.60 5.31 -3.89
C LYS A 236 14.62 6.47 -3.82
N PRO A 237 14.88 7.59 -4.51
CA PRO A 237 13.92 8.70 -4.59
C PRO A 237 12.52 8.29 -5.09
N ALA A 238 12.44 7.28 -5.94
CA ALA A 238 11.15 6.73 -6.40
C ALA A 238 10.37 6.02 -5.28
N ASP A 239 11.06 5.31 -4.39
CA ASP A 239 10.43 4.64 -3.24
C ASP A 239 9.87 5.68 -2.26
N MET A 240 10.63 6.76 -2.01
CA MET A 240 10.17 7.89 -1.20
C MET A 240 8.96 8.59 -1.84
N ALA A 241 8.95 8.74 -3.17
CA ALA A 241 7.84 9.36 -3.88
C ALA A 241 6.55 8.54 -3.76
N TRP A 242 6.66 7.21 -3.85
CA TRP A 242 5.58 6.28 -3.60
C TRP A 242 5.02 6.41 -2.18
N PHE A 243 5.91 6.38 -1.17
CA PHE A 243 5.54 6.48 0.24
C PHE A 243 4.73 7.75 0.54
N VAL A 244 5.18 8.91 0.03
CA VAL A 244 4.50 10.18 0.33
C VAL A 244 3.33 10.49 -0.59
N ARG A 245 3.02 9.65 -1.59
CA ARG A 245 2.13 9.97 -2.71
C ARG A 245 0.79 10.56 -2.26
N ARG A 246 0.16 9.93 -1.27
CA ARG A 246 -1.18 10.28 -0.75
C ARG A 246 -1.23 11.64 -0.02
N LEU A 247 -0.09 12.12 0.46
CA LEU A 247 -0.02 13.32 1.29
C LEU A 247 -0.22 14.58 0.45
N ALA A 248 -0.84 15.61 1.02
CA ALA A 248 -0.82 16.95 0.44
C ALA A 248 0.62 17.51 0.42
N MET A 249 0.87 18.56 -0.38
CA MET A 249 2.25 19.05 -0.58
C MET A 249 2.87 19.63 0.69
N ASP A 250 2.09 20.36 1.49
CA ASP A 250 2.48 20.84 2.81
C ASP A 250 2.81 19.68 3.77
N GLN A 251 1.99 18.63 3.79
CA GLN A 251 2.23 17.41 4.57
C GLN A 251 3.51 16.68 4.13
N LYS A 252 3.77 16.59 2.81
CA LYS A 252 5.02 16.05 2.25
C LYS A 252 6.23 16.82 2.78
N MET A 253 6.16 18.15 2.77
CA MET A 253 7.25 19.01 3.26
C MET A 253 7.46 18.85 4.76
N ALA A 254 6.37 18.82 5.55
CA ALA A 254 6.44 18.61 6.99
C ALA A 254 7.08 17.27 7.35
N MET A 255 6.69 16.19 6.66
CA MET A 255 7.27 14.87 6.86
C MET A 255 8.76 14.85 6.50
N MET A 256 9.17 15.41 5.36
CA MET A 256 10.59 15.49 5.00
C MET A 256 11.41 16.30 6.01
N GLN A 257 10.83 17.37 6.58
CA GLN A 257 11.47 18.16 7.64
C GLN A 257 11.58 17.37 8.95
N GLN A 258 10.54 16.63 9.34
CA GLN A 258 10.52 15.78 10.54
C GLN A 258 11.64 14.72 10.50
N HIS A 259 11.88 14.10 9.35
CA HIS A 259 12.98 13.14 9.19
C HIS A 259 14.35 13.79 8.91
N GLY A 260 14.46 15.12 9.06
CA GLY A 260 15.73 15.84 8.92
C GLY A 260 16.32 15.81 7.51
N ILE A 261 15.49 15.64 6.47
CA ILE A 261 15.97 15.61 5.09
C ILE A 261 16.41 17.03 4.69
N PRO A 262 17.66 17.25 4.24
CA PRO A 262 18.13 18.60 3.91
C PRO A 262 17.33 19.26 2.79
N PHE A 263 17.07 20.56 2.90
CA PHE A 263 16.25 21.32 1.93
C PHE A 263 16.69 21.15 0.47
N LEU A 264 18.00 21.12 0.20
CA LEU A 264 18.50 20.92 -1.17
C LEU A 264 18.17 19.51 -1.71
N VAL A 265 18.22 18.48 -0.86
CA VAL A 265 17.82 17.11 -1.23
C VAL A 265 16.33 17.04 -1.49
N GLN A 266 15.52 17.67 -0.63
CA GLN A 266 14.07 17.78 -0.86
C GLN A 266 13.78 18.42 -2.23
N ARG A 267 14.40 19.58 -2.50
CA ARG A 267 14.12 20.39 -3.70
C ARG A 267 14.62 19.77 -5.00
N LEU A 268 15.83 19.20 -4.98
CA LEU A 268 16.53 18.75 -6.20
C LEU A 268 16.37 17.26 -6.48
N VAL A 269 16.00 16.45 -5.48
CA VAL A 269 15.91 14.99 -5.62
C VAL A 269 14.48 14.51 -5.39
N LEU A 270 13.90 14.78 -4.22
CA LEU A 270 12.61 14.20 -3.84
C LEU A 270 11.42 14.86 -4.56
N LEU A 271 11.34 16.19 -4.61
CA LEU A 271 10.25 16.87 -5.32
C LEU A 271 10.22 16.52 -6.82
N PRO A 272 11.34 16.45 -7.56
CA PRO A 272 11.35 15.91 -8.92
C PRO A 272 10.88 14.46 -9.00
N ALA A 273 11.29 13.59 -8.07
CA ALA A 273 10.83 12.20 -8.02
C ALA A 273 9.31 12.11 -7.79
N ILE A 274 8.75 12.89 -6.87
CA ILE A 274 7.30 12.99 -6.61
C ILE A 274 6.54 13.45 -7.86
N ARG A 275 7.07 14.45 -8.58
CA ARG A 275 6.45 14.91 -9.84
C ARG A 275 6.50 13.83 -10.92
N LYS A 276 7.62 13.08 -11.02
CA LYS A 276 7.75 11.96 -11.95
C LYS A 276 6.76 10.87 -11.60
N ASP A 277 6.71 10.46 -10.34
CA ASP A 277 5.76 9.49 -9.79
C ASP A 277 4.31 9.86 -10.11
N THR A 278 3.93 11.12 -9.88
CA THR A 278 2.60 11.65 -10.21
C THR A 278 2.30 11.54 -11.71
N ARG A 279 3.27 11.89 -12.58
CA ARG A 279 3.08 11.84 -14.04
C ARG A 279 3.05 10.44 -14.60
N THR A 280 3.69 9.48 -13.93
CA THR A 280 3.82 8.10 -14.40
C THR A 280 2.74 7.22 -13.78
N TYR A 281 2.75 7.03 -12.47
CA TYR A 281 1.90 6.05 -11.80
C TYR A 281 0.52 6.61 -11.48
N VAL A 282 0.45 7.80 -10.84
CA VAL A 282 -0.85 8.41 -10.52
C VAL A 282 -1.65 8.70 -11.78
N HIS A 283 -1.00 9.19 -12.84
CA HIS A 283 -1.67 9.40 -14.12
C HIS A 283 -2.20 8.08 -14.73
N ALA A 284 -1.42 7.00 -14.71
CA ALA A 284 -1.87 5.70 -15.17
C ALA A 284 -3.09 5.19 -14.38
N TYR A 285 -3.09 5.34 -13.06
CA TYR A 285 -4.28 5.07 -12.23
C TYR A 285 -5.49 5.88 -12.67
N MET A 286 -5.32 7.21 -12.87
CA MET A 286 -6.43 8.08 -13.30
C MET A 286 -7.01 7.64 -14.65
N GLN A 287 -6.16 7.24 -15.60
CA GLN A 287 -6.61 6.73 -16.91
C GLN A 287 -7.42 5.44 -16.75
N LEU A 288 -6.95 4.49 -15.94
CA LEU A 288 -7.64 3.23 -15.70
C LEU A 288 -8.99 3.43 -14.99
N VAL A 289 -9.04 4.28 -13.96
CA VAL A 289 -10.28 4.59 -13.22
C VAL A 289 -11.29 5.34 -14.11
N ALA A 290 -10.83 6.26 -14.96
CA ALA A 290 -11.70 6.92 -15.92
C ALA A 290 -12.18 5.95 -17.02
N GLY A 291 -11.38 4.94 -17.34
CA GLY A 291 -11.62 4.04 -18.46
C GLY A 291 -11.27 4.64 -19.81
N GLU A 292 -10.48 5.71 -19.83
CA GLU A 292 -10.08 6.44 -21.05
C GLU A 292 -8.67 7.04 -20.93
N VAL A 293 -8.07 7.36 -22.07
CA VAL A 293 -6.77 8.04 -22.11
C VAL A 293 -6.96 9.52 -21.78
N LEU A 294 -6.49 9.91 -20.60
CA LEU A 294 -6.48 11.29 -20.16
C LEU A 294 -5.26 12.04 -20.73
N PRO A 295 -5.39 13.32 -21.13
CA PRO A 295 -4.25 14.11 -21.54
C PRO A 295 -3.34 14.40 -20.33
N LEU A 296 -2.02 14.36 -20.58
CA LEU A 296 -1.05 14.82 -19.59
C LEU A 296 -1.23 16.33 -19.35
N LYS A 297 -1.54 16.71 -18.11
CA LYS A 297 -1.62 18.13 -17.74
C LYS A 297 -0.24 18.77 -17.92
N THR A 298 -0.19 19.86 -18.68
CA THR A 298 1.01 20.69 -18.80
C THR A 298 1.40 21.29 -17.44
N SER A 299 2.67 21.66 -17.27
CA SER A 299 3.15 22.32 -16.03
C SER A 299 2.32 23.58 -15.69
N LYS A 300 1.83 24.29 -16.71
CA LYS A 300 0.96 25.48 -16.57
C LYS A 300 -0.44 25.11 -16.04
N GLN A 301 -1.03 24.01 -16.51
CA GLN A 301 -2.33 23.51 -16.03
C GLN A 301 -2.22 22.93 -14.60
N GLN A 302 -1.13 22.24 -14.28
CA GLN A 302 -0.90 21.71 -12.93
C GLN A 302 -0.83 22.84 -11.88
N LYS A 303 -0.16 23.96 -12.20
CA LYS A 303 -0.10 25.13 -11.30
C LYS A 303 -1.46 25.77 -11.04
N ARG A 304 -2.36 25.78 -12.02
CA ARG A 304 -3.70 26.37 -11.89
C ARG A 304 -4.68 25.46 -11.12
N GLY A 305 -4.59 24.14 -11.33
CA GLY A 305 -5.47 23.17 -10.66
C GLY A 305 -5.15 22.95 -9.17
N LEU A 306 -3.88 23.12 -8.76
CA LEU A 306 -3.53 23.10 -7.35
C LEU A 306 -4.22 24.24 -6.58
N ALA A 307 -4.39 25.42 -7.19
CA ALA A 307 -5.07 26.54 -6.53
C ALA A 307 -6.58 26.30 -6.30
N SER A 308 -7.24 25.45 -7.09
CA SER A 308 -8.68 25.20 -7.00
C SER A 308 -9.04 24.00 -6.10
N CYS A 309 -8.14 23.06 -5.86
CA CYS A 309 -8.39 21.91 -4.97
C CYS A 309 -8.13 22.22 -3.48
N PHE A 310 -7.61 23.41 -3.13
CA PHE A 310 -7.44 23.86 -1.74
C PHE A 310 -8.46 24.94 -1.33
N ALA A 311 -9.51 25.13 -2.14
CA ALA A 311 -10.60 26.07 -1.88
C ALA A 311 -11.95 25.37 -1.66
N ALA A 312 -11.96 24.05 -1.50
CA ALA A 312 -13.15 23.23 -1.22
C ALA A 312 -12.89 22.34 -0.01
#